data_AF-A0A835KMU8-F1
#
_entry.id   AF-A0A835KMU8-F1
#
_cell.length_a   1.000
_cell.length_b   1.000
_cell.length_c   1.000
_cell.angle_alpha   90.00
_cell.angle_beta   90.00
_cell.angle_gamma   90.00
#
_symmetry.space_group_name_H-M   'P 1'
#
loop_
_entity.id
_entity.type
_entity.pdbx_description
1 polymer ?
#
loop_
_entity_poly.entity_id
_entity_poly.type
_entity_poly.pdbx_seq_one_letter_code
_entity_poly.pdbx_strand_id
1 'polypeptide(L)' 'MIITARATFGNAIFWEIVIVALWSIWKHRNSIIFFYGESLSFNKWRLYFFQEMSLVTLRVKSGLKDKINVCLSSM' A
#
# COMPACT_ATOMS: atom_id res chain seq x y z
N MET A 1 14.20 0.64 8.77
CA MET A 1 14.89 -0.37 7.94
C MET A 1 13.96 -1.56 7.70
N ILE A 2 13.90 -2.11 6.49
CA ILE A 2 12.97 -3.19 6.09
C ILE A 2 12.99 -4.40 7.04
N ILE A 3 14.17 -4.79 7.54
CA ILE A 3 14.35 -5.94 8.44
C ILE A 3 13.67 -5.71 9.80
N THR A 4 13.78 -4.49 10.34
CA THR A 4 13.14 -4.10 11.60
C THR A 4 11.62 -4.11 11.47
N ALA A 5 11.09 -3.53 10.39
CA ALA A 5 9.65 -3.53 10.13
C ALA A 5 9.08 -4.96 10.00
N ARG A 6 9.80 -5.85 9.31
CA ARG A 6 9.42 -7.26 9.20
C ARG A 6 9.35 -7.97 10.56
N ALA A 7 10.25 -7.64 11.49
CA ALA A 7 10.27 -8.22 12.83
C ALA A 7 9.11 -7.68 13.70
N THR A 8 8.76 -6.40 13.58
CA THR A 8 7.71 -5.75 14.38
C THR A 8 6.29 -6.10 13.93
N PHE A 9 6.04 -6.17 12.62
CA PHE A 9 4.68 -6.33 12.07
C PHE A 9 4.33 -7.77 11.67
N GLY A 10 5.30 -8.69 11.74
CA GLY A 10 5.15 -10.06 11.25
C GLY A 10 5.27 -10.15 9.73
N ASN A 11 5.69 -11.34 9.27
CA ASN A 11 6.06 -11.58 7.86
C ASN A 11 4.92 -11.26 6.89
N ALA A 12 3.69 -11.70 7.20
CA ALA A 12 2.54 -11.55 6.31
C ALA A 12 2.12 -10.07 6.08
N ILE A 13 1.98 -9.27 7.14
CA ILE A 13 1.55 -7.86 7.03
C ILE A 13 2.58 -7.03 6.29
N PHE A 14 3.86 -7.25 6.59
CA PHE A 14 4.95 -6.55 5.95
C PHE A 14 4.91 -6.75 4.42
N TRP A 15 4.73 -7.98 3.95
CA TRP A 15 4.67 -8.24 2.51
C TRP A 15 3.41 -7.70 1.85
N GLU A 16 2.24 -7.78 2.49
CA GLU A 16 1.02 -7.17 1.95
C GLU A 16 1.22 -5.68 1.70
N ILE A 17 1.78 -4.95 2.68
CA ILE A 17 2.06 -3.52 2.55
C ILE A 17 3.07 -3.25 1.42
N VAL A 18 4.17 -4.01 1.36
CA VAL A 18 5.22 -3.81 0.36
C VAL A 18 4.72 -4.11 -1.05
N ILE A 19 3.98 -5.20 -1.23
CA ILE A 19 3.43 -5.60 -2.52
C ILE A 19 2.45 -4.54 -3.01
N VAL A 20 1.55 -4.07 -2.15
CA VAL A 20 0.58 -3.03 -2.51
C VAL A 20 1.28 -1.69 -2.80
N ALA A 21 2.30 -1.32 -2.03
CA ALA A 21 3.09 -0.13 -2.30
C ALA A 21 3.75 -0.17 -3.68
N LEU A 22 4.38 -1.30 -4.04
CA LEU A 22 5.00 -1.52 -5.35
C LEU A 22 3.96 -1.50 -6.48
N TRP A 23 2.80 -2.12 -6.27
CA TRP A 23 1.68 -2.08 -7.21
C TRP A 23 1.18 -0.65 -7.43
N SER A 24 1.04 0.15 -6.37
CA SER A 24 0.65 1.55 -6.48
C SER A 24 1.69 2.40 -7.21
N ILE A 25 3.00 2.09 -7.07
CA ILE A 25 4.06 2.74 -7.88
C ILE A 25 3.85 2.41 -9.35
N TRP A 26 3.62 1.13 -9.67
CA TRP A 26 3.39 0.68 -11.03
C TRP A 26 2.17 1.37 -11.65
N LYS A 27 1.05 1.46 -10.93
CA LYS A 27 -0.16 2.19 -11.38
C LYS A 27 0.11 3.67 -11.61
N HIS A 28 0.78 4.34 -10.66
CA HIS A 28 1.09 5.78 -10.78
C HIS A 28 2.05 6.06 -11.95
N ARG A 29 3.02 5.17 -12.21
CA ARG A 29 3.89 5.30 -13.39
C ARG A 29 3.12 5.11 -14.69
N ASN A 30 2.25 4.10 -14.76
CA ASN A 30 1.44 3.89 -15.96
C ASN A 30 0.44 5.02 -16.19
N SER A 31 -0.12 5.63 -15.14
CA SER A 31 -1.02 6.77 -15.32
C SER A 31 -0.29 7.93 -16.00
N ILE A 32 0.96 8.22 -15.62
CA ILE A 32 1.78 9.25 -16.25
C ILE A 32 2.13 8.91 -17.71
N ILE A 33 2.45 7.64 -18.00
CA ILE A 33 2.86 7.23 -19.35
C ILE A 33 1.69 7.26 -20.34
N PHE A 34 0.51 6.83 -19.91
CA PHE A 34 -0.62 6.59 -20.81
C PHE A 34 -1.72 7.66 -20.76
N PHE A 35 -1.76 8.52 -19.73
CA PHE A 35 -2.80 9.55 -19.59
C PHE A 35 -2.18 10.97 -19.62
N TYR A 36 -2.69 11.80 -20.53
CA TYR A 36 -2.19 13.16 -20.71
C TYR A 36 -2.56 14.04 -19.51
N GLY A 37 -1.59 14.79 -18.98
CA GLY A 37 -1.79 15.70 -17.84
C GLY A 37 -1.56 15.08 -16.45
N GLU A 38 -1.24 13.79 -16.36
CA GLU A 38 -0.76 13.18 -15.12
C GLU A 38 0.71 13.54 -14.88
N SER A 39 1.07 13.79 -13.62
CA SER A 39 2.41 14.19 -13.21
C SER A 39 2.89 13.40 -12.00
N LEU A 40 4.21 13.38 -11.81
CA LEU A 40 4.81 12.72 -10.65
C LEU A 40 4.32 13.42 -9.37
N SER A 41 3.56 12.70 -8.55
CA SER A 41 3.02 13.22 -7.30
C SER A 41 2.98 12.12 -6.26
N PHE A 42 3.73 12.34 -5.18
CA PHE A 42 3.72 11.43 -4.04
C PHE A 42 2.32 11.32 -3.42
N ASN A 43 1.55 12.43 -3.40
CA ASN A 43 0.18 12.43 -2.86
C ASN A 43 -0.76 11.57 -3.71
N LYS A 44 -0.64 11.60 -5.04
CA LYS A 44 -1.42 10.73 -5.93
C LYS A 44 -1.06 9.26 -5.73
N TRP A 45 0.24 8.94 -5.65
CA TRP A 45 0.69 7.59 -5.34
C TRP A 45 0.16 7.11 -3.97
N ARG A 46 0.27 7.95 -2.93
CA ARG A 46 -0.21 7.66 -1.57
C ARG A 46 -1.72 7.39 -1.58
N LEU A 47 -2.51 8.19 -2.31
CA LEU A 47 -3.94 7.95 -2.49
C LEU A 47 -4.21 6.58 -3.12
N TYR A 48 -3.52 6.23 -4.22
CA TYR A 48 -3.65 4.91 -4.82
C TYR A 48 -3.25 3.77 -3.88
N PHE A 49 -2.23 3.98 -3.05
CA PHE A 49 -1.83 3.02 -2.03
C PHE A 49 -2.94 2.77 -1.00
N PHE A 50 -3.52 3.82 -0.41
CA PHE A 50 -4.62 3.65 0.54
C PHE A 50 -5.87 3.02 -0.10
N GLN A 51 -6.18 3.37 -1.34
CA GLN A 51 -7.28 2.76 -2.09
C GLN A 51 -7.06 1.26 -2.31
N GLU A 52 -5.85 0.84 -2.69
CA GLU A 52 -5.56 -0.59 -2.88
C GLU A 52 -5.54 -1.34 -1.54
N MET A 53 -4.97 -0.73 -0.50
CA MET A 53 -4.95 -1.33 0.84
C MET A 53 -6.37 -1.53 1.39
N SER A 54 -7.30 -0.59 1.16
CA SER A 54 -8.69 -0.76 1.58
C SER A 54 -9.36 -1.95 0.89
N LEU A 55 -9.07 -2.20 -0.38
CA LEU A 55 -9.54 -3.40 -1.09
C LEU A 55 -8.94 -4.69 -0.51
N VAL A 56 -7.67 -4.67 -0.12
CA VAL A 56 -7.03 -5.82 0.56
C VAL A 56 -7.74 -6.11 1.88
N THR A 57 -8.15 -5.09 2.64
CA THR A 57 -8.87 -5.31 3.90
C THR A 57 -10.20 -6.06 3.76
N LEU A 58 -10.81 -6.05 2.56
CA LEU A 58 -12.03 -6.79 2.27
C LEU A 58 -11.78 -8.29 2.01
N ARG A 59 -10.54 -8.67 1.67
CA ARG A 59 -10.17 -10.03 1.26
C ARG A 59 -9.46 -10.82 2.35
N VAL A 60 -8.88 -10.14 3.33
CA VAL A 60 -8.14 -10.77 4.42
C VAL A 60 -9.05 -11.16 5.59
N LYS A 61 -8.59 -12.10 6.42
CA LYS A 61 -9.26 -12.48 7.67
C LYS A 61 -9.36 -11.27 8.62
N SER A 62 -10.42 -11.22 9.43
CA SER A 62 -10.69 -10.13 10.39
C SER A 62 -9.48 -9.76 11.26
N GLY A 63 -8.79 -10.75 11.84
CA GLY A 63 -7.61 -10.48 12.67
C GLY A 63 -6.40 -9.90 11.92
N LEU A 64 -6.33 -10.04 10.58
CA LEU A 64 -5.32 -9.40 9.74
C LEU A 64 -5.76 -7.99 9.32
N LYS A 65 -7.06 -7.82 9.04
CA LYS A 65 -7.68 -6.53 8.74
C LYS A 65 -7.43 -5.51 9.84
N ASP A 66 -7.64 -5.88 11.11
CA ASP A 66 -7.46 -4.95 12.23
C ASP A 66 -6.01 -4.47 12.34
N LYS A 67 -5.05 -5.38 12.14
CA LYS A 67 -3.62 -5.06 12.16
C LYS A 67 -3.23 -4.15 10.98
N ILE A 68 -3.79 -4.38 9.79
CA ILE A 68 -3.59 -3.49 8.64
C ILE A 68 -4.15 -2.10 8.94
N ASN A 69 -5.36 -2.00 9.49
CA ASN A 69 -5.99 -0.71 9.81
C ASN A 69 -5.18 0.09 10.83
N VAL A 70 -4.68 -0.55 11.88
CA VAL A 70 -3.79 0.09 12.87
C VAL A 70 -2.49 0.57 12.23
N CYS A 71 -1.93 -0.19 11.29
CA CYS A 71 -0.74 0.23 10.55
C CYS A 71 -1.04 1.44 9.66
N LEU A 72 -2.15 1.41 8.93
CA LEU A 72 -2.54 2.49 8.01
C LEU A 72 -2.84 3.80 8.73
N SER A 73 -3.43 3.76 9.93
CA SER A 73 -3.68 4.97 10.73
C SER A 73 -2.41 5.59 11.31
N SER A 74 -1.29 4.84 11.35
CA SER A 74 0.02 5.33 11.81
C SER A 74 0.90 5.94 10.70
N MET A 75 0.44 5.96 9.43
CA MET A 75 1.19 6.43 8.25
C MET A 75 0.67 7.76 7.69
#